data_AF-A0A558CED2-F1
#
_entry.id   AF-A0A558CED2-F1
#
_cell.length_a   1.000
_cell.length_b   1.000
_cell.length_c   1.000
_cell.angle_alpha   90.00
_cell.angle_beta   90.00
_cell.angle_gamma   90.00
#
_symmetry.space_group_name_H-M   'P 1'
#
loop_
_entity.id
_entity.type
_entity.pdbx_description
1 polymer ?
#
loop_
_entity_poly.entity_id
_entity_poly.type
_entity_poly.pdbx_seq_one_letter_code
_entity_poly.pdbx_strand_id
1 'polypeptide(L)'
;MARDELADAETGPIRRIPAERPRPARGAEPAPAPPRRPVRDREPGDDRLPRHRPGRAAGPRERQPEQQPEQHRDRQDHGHGHGHGHGPAQPASRRVRVLLIWLLAPIAAATVAGLLVLYPWGKAKPVSAYQQGTPVHGTVTTALSGPCLAPGQVQVGTAPKPGEKPCLTVEVAMTDGATGGSSVKLMVPVEPSTPRFAAGDKVVLAYNGGAATDPSSYQLVDFQRGLPLALLAALFAIAVVVLGRWQGLAALGALVLSFGVLVLFVLPAILAGQNPLLVAIAGAGLIMFVALYLTHGLSARTSVAVLGTLVSLALIGVLSALFSAAASLTGLDDGTSTLIGALGHGIDGRGLLLAGIVIGALGVLDDVTVTQTSSVWELRRANPNLSWRELYRAGLRIGRDHVGSAVNTLVMAYAGAALPVMLYSSISGVGLGAILGSQDIAEEIVRTLAGSIGIVAAVPVTTVLAALIAAQEDSKSVSGSPLPKQT
;
A
#
# COMPACT_ATOMS: atom_id res chain seq x y z
N MET A 1 11.83 -37.47 -28.46
CA MET A 1 11.01 -37.16 -27.26
C MET A 1 10.36 -35.81 -27.49
N ALA A 2 9.04 -35.74 -27.44
CA ALA A 2 8.34 -34.46 -27.37
C ALA A 2 8.65 -33.82 -26.01
N ARG A 3 8.84 -32.50 -25.99
CA ARG A 3 8.89 -31.72 -24.75
C ARG A 3 7.45 -31.32 -24.45
N ASP A 4 6.78 -32.06 -23.58
CA ASP A 4 5.49 -31.61 -23.06
C ASP A 4 5.75 -30.52 -22.02
N GLU A 5 5.65 -29.27 -22.47
CA GLU A 5 5.47 -28.12 -21.59
C GLU A 5 4.12 -28.29 -20.87
N LEU A 6 4.10 -28.05 -19.55
CA LEU A 6 2.89 -28.17 -18.71
C LEU A 6 1.69 -27.46 -19.35
N ALA A 7 0.63 -28.23 -19.60
CA ALA A 7 -0.59 -27.70 -20.21
C ALA A 7 -1.27 -26.70 -19.26
N ASP A 8 -1.89 -25.65 -19.81
CA ASP A 8 -2.51 -24.58 -19.01
C ASP A 8 -3.65 -25.07 -18.09
N ALA A 9 -4.21 -26.26 -18.36
CA ALA A 9 -5.26 -26.88 -17.57
C ALA A 9 -4.77 -27.51 -16.24
N GLU A 10 -3.49 -27.84 -16.10
CA GLU A 10 -2.99 -28.66 -14.99
C GLU A 10 -2.44 -27.84 -13.80
N THR A 11 -1.92 -26.64 -14.07
CA THR A 11 -1.21 -25.78 -13.09
C THR A 11 -1.94 -24.49 -12.75
N GLY A 12 -3.13 -24.27 -13.32
CA GLY A 12 -3.80 -22.98 -13.26
C GLY A 12 -3.04 -21.84 -13.98
N PRO A 13 -3.55 -20.60 -13.89
CA PRO A 13 -3.06 -19.47 -14.68
C PRO A 13 -1.85 -18.74 -14.06
N ILE A 14 -0.96 -19.45 -13.34
CA ILE A 14 0.32 -18.89 -12.85
C ILE A 14 1.32 -18.80 -14.03
N ARG A 15 0.94 -18.06 -15.07
CA ARG A 15 1.80 -17.70 -16.21
C ARG A 15 2.64 -16.48 -15.84
N ARG A 16 3.91 -16.50 -16.22
CA ARG A 16 4.73 -15.28 -16.26
C ARG A 16 4.24 -14.33 -17.36
N ILE A 17 4.40 -13.04 -17.11
CA ILE A 17 4.66 -12.07 -18.18
C ILE A 17 6.01 -12.47 -18.80
N PRO A 18 6.09 -12.81 -20.10
CA PRO A 18 7.33 -13.32 -20.68
C PRO A 18 8.47 -12.31 -20.54
N ALA A 19 9.65 -12.80 -20.14
CA ALA A 19 10.88 -12.07 -20.42
C ALA A 19 11.01 -11.90 -21.94
N GLU A 20 11.49 -10.73 -22.36
CA GLU A 20 11.52 -10.33 -23.77
C GLU A 20 12.20 -11.40 -24.63
N ARG A 21 11.48 -11.94 -25.63
CA ARG A 21 12.04 -12.98 -26.52
C ARG A 21 13.33 -12.45 -27.14
N PRO A 22 14.42 -13.25 -27.20
CA PRO A 22 15.59 -12.87 -27.98
C PRO A 22 15.13 -12.51 -29.39
N ARG A 23 15.47 -11.29 -29.86
CA ARG A 23 15.16 -10.88 -31.23
C ARG A 23 15.76 -11.93 -32.17
N PRO A 24 14.99 -12.52 -33.11
CA PRO A 24 15.55 -13.46 -34.06
C PRO A 24 16.68 -12.75 -34.83
N ALA A 25 17.76 -13.49 -35.09
CA ALA A 25 18.91 -12.96 -35.83
C ALA A 25 18.45 -12.39 -37.17
N ARG A 26 18.99 -11.23 -37.57
CA ARG A 26 18.70 -10.63 -38.88
C ARG A 26 19.17 -11.59 -39.99
N GLY A 27 18.25 -12.30 -40.63
CA GLY A 27 18.61 -13.26 -41.68
C GLY A 27 17.54 -14.31 -42.02
N ALA A 28 16.26 -13.93 -42.11
CA ALA A 28 15.22 -14.77 -42.71
C ALA A 28 14.09 -13.88 -43.27
N GLU A 29 13.84 -13.97 -44.58
CA GLU A 29 12.69 -13.32 -45.22
C GLU A 29 11.37 -14.04 -44.84
N PRO A 30 10.25 -13.31 -44.66
CA PRO A 30 8.94 -13.93 -44.49
C PRO A 30 8.39 -14.42 -45.85
N ALA A 31 7.94 -15.67 -45.91
CA ALA A 31 7.23 -16.20 -47.08
C ALA A 31 5.89 -15.47 -47.31
N PRO A 32 5.45 -15.30 -48.58
CA PRO A 32 4.25 -14.52 -48.90
C PRO A 32 2.95 -15.23 -48.51
N ALA A 33 1.98 -14.47 -48.01
CA ALA A 33 0.66 -14.96 -47.62
C ALA A 33 -0.26 -15.27 -48.83
N PRO A 34 -1.15 -16.27 -48.75
CA PRO A 34 -2.06 -16.63 -49.85
C PRO A 34 -3.20 -15.60 -50.04
N PRO A 35 -3.75 -15.47 -51.27
CA PRO A 35 -4.73 -14.44 -51.59
C PRO A 35 -6.13 -14.72 -51.03
N ARG A 36 -6.82 -13.66 -50.61
CA ARG A 36 -8.22 -13.70 -50.14
C ARG A 36 -9.20 -13.82 -51.32
N ARG A 37 -10.24 -14.64 -51.18
CA ARG A 37 -11.36 -14.74 -52.13
C ARG A 37 -12.37 -13.59 -51.95
N PRO A 38 -13.06 -13.15 -53.02
CA PRO A 38 -14.07 -12.08 -52.93
C PRO A 38 -15.41 -12.60 -52.39
N VAL A 39 -16.13 -11.72 -51.69
CA VAL A 39 -17.53 -11.91 -51.26
C VAL A 39 -18.45 -11.37 -52.36
N ARG A 40 -19.66 -11.94 -52.49
CA ARG A 40 -20.64 -11.62 -53.54
C ARG A 40 -21.98 -11.23 -52.89
N ASP A 41 -22.65 -10.24 -53.45
CA ASP A 41 -23.83 -9.58 -52.87
C ASP A 41 -25.12 -10.43 -52.85
N ARG A 42 -26.02 -10.12 -51.89
CA ARG A 42 -27.49 -10.16 -52.06
C ARG A 42 -28.27 -9.55 -50.88
N GLU A 43 -29.22 -8.69 -51.22
CA GLU A 43 -30.35 -8.13 -50.43
C GLU A 43 -31.68 -8.83 -50.82
N PRO A 44 -32.89 -8.48 -50.30
CA PRO A 44 -33.31 -8.10 -48.93
C PRO A 44 -34.68 -8.73 -48.50
N GLY A 45 -35.21 -8.37 -47.31
CA GLY A 45 -36.61 -8.58 -46.86
C GLY A 45 -36.75 -9.46 -45.59
N ASP A 46 -37.72 -9.29 -44.67
CA ASP A 46 -38.79 -8.27 -44.55
C ASP A 46 -39.33 -8.18 -43.08
N ASP A 47 -40.07 -7.11 -42.77
CA ASP A 47 -41.19 -7.00 -41.81
C ASP A 47 -41.00 -7.19 -40.26
N ARG A 48 -40.99 -6.10 -39.47
CA ARG A 48 -42.12 -5.66 -38.57
C ARG A 48 -41.82 -4.51 -37.58
N LEU A 49 -42.87 -3.72 -37.31
CA LEU A 49 -43.01 -2.51 -36.46
C LEU A 49 -43.56 -2.85 -35.03
N PRO A 50 -43.74 -1.93 -34.03
CA PRO A 50 -44.03 -0.48 -34.15
C PRO A 50 -43.53 0.57 -33.09
N ARG A 51 -43.29 1.79 -33.62
CA ARG A 51 -43.66 3.16 -33.15
C ARG A 51 -43.86 3.51 -31.65
N HIS A 52 -43.23 4.61 -31.21
CA HIS A 52 -43.95 5.85 -30.80
C HIS A 52 -43.06 7.13 -30.95
N ARG A 53 -43.71 8.32 -30.99
CA ARG A 53 -43.20 9.71 -31.26
C ARG A 53 -43.87 10.67 -30.23
N PRO A 54 -43.61 12.01 -30.16
CA PRO A 54 -42.47 12.89 -30.55
C PRO A 54 -41.86 13.58 -29.28
N GLY A 55 -41.07 14.67 -29.24
CA GLY A 55 -40.40 15.55 -30.23
C GLY A 55 -40.78 17.05 -30.16
N ARG A 56 -39.85 17.96 -29.77
CA ARG A 56 -39.97 19.45 -29.86
C ARG A 56 -38.59 20.14 -29.96
N ALA A 57 -38.55 21.39 -30.45
CA ALA A 57 -37.35 22.05 -30.98
C ALA A 57 -37.10 23.49 -30.47
N ALA A 58 -35.82 23.89 -30.50
CA ALA A 58 -35.26 25.25 -30.56
C ALA A 58 -33.76 25.06 -30.94
N GLY A 59 -33.04 25.87 -31.71
CA GLY A 59 -33.26 27.18 -32.34
C GLY A 59 -31.83 27.76 -32.57
N PRO A 60 -31.42 28.17 -33.79
CA PRO A 60 -30.01 28.48 -34.06
C PRO A 60 -29.63 29.91 -33.66
N ARG A 61 -28.35 30.12 -33.33
CA ARG A 61 -27.76 31.47 -33.18
C ARG A 61 -26.56 31.63 -34.11
N GLU A 62 -26.45 32.81 -34.69
CA GLU A 62 -25.54 33.12 -35.79
C GLU A 62 -24.06 33.16 -35.37
N ARG A 63 -23.18 32.97 -36.36
CA ARG A 63 -21.78 33.42 -36.32
C ARG A 63 -21.57 34.34 -37.52
N GLN A 64 -20.92 35.48 -37.29
CA GLN A 64 -20.35 36.31 -38.36
C GLN A 64 -18.81 36.33 -38.26
N PRO A 65 -18.09 36.58 -39.37
CA PRO A 65 -16.63 36.45 -39.45
C PRO A 65 -15.90 37.80 -39.57
N GLU A 66 -14.64 37.86 -39.10
CA GLU A 66 -13.66 38.87 -39.54
C GLU A 66 -12.23 38.36 -39.19
N GLN A 67 -11.39 38.09 -40.19
CA GLN A 67 -10.36 38.95 -40.81
C GLN A 67 -9.00 38.97 -40.07
N GLN A 68 -7.93 38.56 -40.79
CA GLN A 68 -6.52 38.82 -40.45
C GLN A 68 -6.08 40.16 -41.07
N PRO A 69 -5.00 40.79 -40.58
CA PRO A 69 -3.72 40.62 -41.27
C PRO A 69 -2.49 40.48 -40.35
N GLU A 70 -1.37 40.05 -40.94
CA GLU A 70 -0.05 39.90 -40.30
C GLU A 70 0.66 41.25 -40.04
N GLN A 71 1.54 41.32 -39.03
CA GLN A 71 2.91 41.86 -39.17
C GLN A 71 3.80 41.66 -37.93
N HIS A 72 5.09 41.44 -38.17
CA HIS A 72 6.14 41.29 -37.14
C HIS A 72 6.43 42.58 -36.36
N ARG A 73 6.80 42.44 -35.07
CA ARG A 73 8.03 43.03 -34.52
C ARG A 73 8.43 42.46 -33.15
N ASP A 74 9.72 42.25 -32.98
CA ASP A 74 10.32 41.73 -31.75
C ASP A 74 10.10 42.64 -30.53
N ARG A 75 9.75 42.03 -29.40
CA ARG A 75 10.14 42.52 -28.08
C ARG A 75 10.61 41.34 -27.24
N GLN A 76 11.82 41.48 -26.69
CA GLN A 76 12.41 40.54 -25.75
C GLN A 76 11.59 40.58 -24.47
N ASP A 77 10.89 39.48 -24.17
CA ASP A 77 10.14 39.35 -22.93
C ASP A 77 11.08 38.76 -21.87
N HIS A 78 11.47 39.58 -20.89
CA HIS A 78 12.27 39.13 -19.76
C HIS A 78 11.37 38.32 -18.82
N GLY A 79 11.32 37.01 -19.06
CA GLY A 79 10.61 36.04 -18.24
C GLY A 79 11.12 36.01 -16.80
N HIS A 80 10.64 36.93 -15.96
CA HIS A 80 10.80 36.88 -14.52
C HIS A 80 9.98 35.71 -13.96
N GLY A 81 10.64 34.57 -13.83
CA GLY A 81 10.06 33.39 -13.17
C GLY A 81 9.71 33.71 -11.72
N HIS A 82 8.45 34.03 -11.46
CA HIS A 82 7.90 34.16 -10.11
C HIS A 82 7.87 32.78 -9.44
N GLY A 83 9.01 32.39 -8.87
CA GLY A 83 9.07 31.27 -7.95
C GLY A 83 8.22 31.58 -6.72
N HIS A 84 7.04 30.97 -6.63
CA HIS A 84 6.22 30.97 -5.42
C HIS A 84 6.90 30.13 -4.33
N GLY A 85 7.99 30.66 -3.78
CA GLY A 85 8.59 30.13 -2.57
C GLY A 85 7.59 30.26 -1.43
N HIS A 86 7.13 29.12 -0.90
CA HIS A 86 6.37 29.11 0.34
C HIS A 86 7.24 29.67 1.46
N GLY A 87 7.06 30.95 1.78
CA GLY A 87 7.70 31.56 2.94
C GLY A 87 7.33 30.78 4.21
N PRO A 88 8.25 30.69 5.19
CA PRO A 88 7.96 30.02 6.45
C PRO A 88 6.71 30.64 7.09
N ALA A 89 5.86 29.78 7.66
CA ALA A 89 4.63 30.22 8.30
C ALA A 89 4.92 31.32 9.33
N GLN A 90 4.12 32.39 9.35
CA GLN A 90 4.30 33.47 10.32
C GLN A 90 4.29 32.90 11.75
N PRO A 91 5.20 33.33 12.63
CA PRO A 91 5.36 32.71 13.93
C PRO A 91 4.11 32.94 14.79
N ALA A 92 3.41 31.85 15.13
CA ALA A 92 2.26 31.88 16.02
C ALA A 92 2.59 32.56 17.36
N SER A 93 1.59 33.20 17.97
CA SER A 93 1.80 33.98 19.18
C SER A 93 2.44 33.15 20.30
N ARG A 94 3.28 33.79 21.12
CA ARG A 94 4.05 33.10 22.20
C ARG A 94 3.15 32.27 23.12
N ARG A 95 1.92 32.72 23.37
CA ARG A 95 0.91 32.01 24.18
C ARG A 95 0.46 30.71 23.51
N VAL A 96 0.12 30.74 22.22
CA VAL A 96 -0.27 29.57 21.42
C VAL A 96 0.87 28.54 21.38
N ARG A 97 2.12 28.97 21.12
CA ARG A 97 3.28 28.07 21.10
C ARG A 97 3.51 27.40 22.46
N VAL A 98 3.40 28.14 23.56
CA VAL A 98 3.53 27.58 24.92
C VAL A 98 2.40 26.58 25.22
N LEU A 99 1.16 26.88 24.85
CA LEU A 99 0.02 25.97 25.03
C LEU A 99 0.22 24.64 24.26
N LEU A 100 0.64 24.72 22.99
CA LEU A 100 0.90 23.53 22.17
C LEU A 100 2.04 22.68 22.73
N ILE A 101 3.11 23.30 23.24
CA ILE A 101 4.21 22.58 23.91
C ILE A 101 3.69 21.90 25.19
N TRP A 102 2.91 22.59 26.03
CA TRP A 102 2.34 22.00 27.25
C TRP A 102 1.40 20.82 26.98
N LEU A 103 0.72 20.81 25.83
CA LEU A 103 -0.19 19.71 25.46
C LEU A 103 0.55 18.53 24.81
N LEU A 104 1.55 18.80 23.96
CA LEU A 104 2.26 17.76 23.20
C LEU A 104 3.48 17.19 23.90
N ALA A 105 4.21 17.96 24.71
CA ALA A 105 5.41 17.47 25.39
C ALA A 105 5.15 16.31 26.36
N PRO A 106 4.04 16.28 27.15
CA PRO A 106 3.72 15.13 28.00
C PRO A 106 3.44 13.87 27.17
N ILE A 107 2.77 14.02 26.02
CA ILE A 107 2.43 12.91 25.12
C ILE A 107 3.70 12.38 24.45
N ALA A 108 4.57 13.25 23.94
CA ALA A 108 5.87 12.86 23.38
C ALA A 108 6.77 12.18 24.43
N ALA A 109 6.78 12.68 25.67
CA ALA A 109 7.50 12.04 26.78
C ALA A 109 6.92 10.66 27.11
N ALA A 110 5.59 10.51 27.14
CA ALA A 110 4.91 9.23 27.34
C ALA A 110 5.20 8.24 26.20
N THR A 111 5.25 8.71 24.94
CA THR A 111 5.67 7.91 23.79
C THR A 111 7.11 7.40 23.95
N VAL A 112 8.06 8.27 24.28
CA VAL A 112 9.46 7.89 24.49
C VAL A 112 9.62 6.94 25.68
N ALA A 113 8.92 7.20 26.79
CA ALA A 113 8.88 6.29 27.93
C ALA A 113 8.28 4.92 27.56
N GLY A 114 7.20 4.90 26.78
CA GLY A 114 6.58 3.69 26.25
C GLY A 114 7.55 2.88 25.38
N LEU A 115 8.31 3.53 24.50
CA LEU A 115 9.39 2.86 23.76
C LEU A 115 10.44 2.26 24.70
N LEU A 116 10.95 3.03 25.65
CA LEU A 116 12.00 2.56 26.57
C LEU A 116 11.53 1.42 27.48
N VAL A 117 10.27 1.41 27.92
CA VAL A 117 9.70 0.36 28.79
C VAL A 117 9.33 -0.90 28.00
N LEU A 118 8.80 -0.75 26.78
CA LEU A 118 8.32 -1.88 25.97
C LEU A 118 9.43 -2.50 25.10
N TYR A 119 10.53 -1.80 24.85
CA TYR A 119 11.66 -2.36 24.09
C TYR A 119 12.19 -3.64 24.77
N PRO A 120 12.47 -4.73 24.02
CA PRO A 120 12.82 -6.03 24.58
C PRO A 120 14.30 -6.11 25.02
N TRP A 121 14.70 -5.26 25.98
CA TRP A 121 16.07 -5.20 26.51
C TRP A 121 16.55 -6.58 27.00
N GLY A 122 17.71 -7.01 26.52
CA GLY A 122 18.36 -8.26 26.95
C GLY A 122 17.63 -9.56 26.59
N LYS A 123 16.46 -9.51 25.94
CA LYS A 123 15.75 -10.71 25.47
C LYS A 123 16.43 -11.26 24.21
N ALA A 124 16.57 -12.58 24.15
CA ALA A 124 17.03 -13.25 22.93
C ALA A 124 16.03 -13.00 21.79
N LYS A 125 16.53 -12.97 20.55
CA LYS A 125 15.66 -12.96 19.37
C LYS A 125 14.88 -14.28 19.34
N PRO A 126 13.55 -14.27 19.19
CA PRO A 126 12.78 -15.50 19.13
C PRO A 126 13.19 -16.31 17.91
N VAL A 127 13.29 -17.62 18.10
CA VAL A 127 13.59 -18.60 17.06
C VAL A 127 12.30 -19.39 16.82
N SER A 128 11.90 -19.51 15.56
CA SER A 128 10.72 -20.29 15.19
C SER A 128 10.90 -21.76 15.59
N ALA A 129 9.90 -22.33 16.25
CA ALA A 129 9.78 -23.75 16.53
C ALA A 129 9.74 -24.59 15.24
N TYR A 130 9.26 -24.01 14.13
CA TYR A 130 9.42 -24.57 12.79
C TYR A 130 10.72 -24.10 12.16
N GLN A 131 11.61 -25.03 11.83
CA GLN A 131 12.77 -24.76 10.99
C GLN A 131 12.32 -24.53 9.54
N GLN A 132 12.11 -23.27 9.15
CA GLN A 132 11.87 -22.87 7.75
C GLN A 132 13.13 -22.96 6.86
N GLY A 133 14.21 -23.56 7.37
CA GLY A 133 15.52 -23.63 6.73
C GLY A 133 16.25 -22.28 6.66
N THR A 134 17.54 -22.31 6.31
CA THR A 134 18.26 -21.11 5.89
C THR A 134 17.96 -20.84 4.41
N PRO A 135 17.60 -19.62 4.01
CA PRO A 135 17.39 -19.30 2.60
C PRO A 135 18.71 -19.40 1.82
N VAL A 136 18.67 -20.08 0.68
CA VAL A 136 19.80 -20.20 -0.25
C VAL A 136 19.32 -19.85 -1.65
N HIS A 137 20.08 -19.05 -2.37
CA HIS A 137 19.75 -18.61 -3.71
C HIS A 137 20.23 -19.61 -4.76
N GLY A 138 19.42 -19.84 -5.78
CA GLY A 138 19.78 -20.64 -6.93
C GLY A 138 19.14 -20.17 -8.24
N THR A 139 19.60 -20.74 -9.35
CA THR A 139 19.02 -20.53 -10.68
C THR A 139 18.61 -21.87 -11.26
N VAL A 140 17.35 -22.00 -11.68
CA VAL A 140 16.83 -23.20 -12.37
C VAL A 140 17.59 -23.38 -13.67
N THR A 141 18.23 -24.54 -13.86
CA THR A 141 18.91 -24.91 -15.11
C THR A 141 18.01 -25.74 -16.02
N THR A 142 17.12 -26.54 -15.42
CA THR A 142 16.16 -27.40 -16.13
C THR A 142 14.89 -27.53 -15.30
N ALA A 143 13.73 -27.47 -15.94
CA ALA A 143 12.43 -27.81 -15.35
C ALA A 143 11.68 -28.72 -16.33
N LEU A 144 11.33 -29.94 -15.91
CA LEU A 144 10.71 -30.96 -16.76
C LEU A 144 9.60 -31.67 -15.99
N SER A 145 8.45 -31.85 -16.63
CA SER A 145 7.36 -32.65 -16.05
C SER A 145 7.44 -34.09 -16.50
N GLY A 146 7.09 -35.00 -15.60
CA GLY A 146 7.12 -36.44 -15.83
C GLY A 146 6.46 -37.21 -14.70
N PRO A 147 6.55 -38.55 -14.70
CA PRO A 147 6.05 -39.37 -13.60
C PRO A 147 6.84 -39.14 -12.30
N CYS A 148 6.17 -39.28 -11.16
CA CYS A 148 6.76 -39.15 -9.82
C CYS A 148 7.63 -40.36 -9.42
N LEU A 149 8.72 -40.60 -10.15
CA LEU A 149 9.62 -41.73 -9.94
C LEU A 149 10.71 -41.39 -8.92
N ALA A 150 10.95 -42.29 -7.97
CA ALA A 150 12.10 -42.20 -7.08
C ALA A 150 13.42 -42.37 -7.87
N PRO A 151 14.57 -41.84 -7.38
CA PRO A 151 15.86 -42.00 -8.06
C PRO A 151 16.18 -43.47 -8.35
N GLY A 152 16.46 -43.77 -9.63
CA GLY A 152 16.73 -45.13 -10.10
C GLY A 152 15.52 -45.95 -10.54
N GLN A 153 14.28 -45.45 -10.37
CA GLN A 153 13.10 -46.07 -10.97
C GLN A 153 12.87 -45.62 -12.42
N VAL A 154 12.36 -46.52 -13.25
CA VAL A 154 12.03 -46.28 -14.66
C VAL A 154 10.62 -46.78 -14.92
N GLN A 155 9.76 -45.94 -15.50
CA GLN A 155 8.41 -46.36 -15.90
C GLN A 155 8.46 -47.05 -17.26
N VAL A 156 7.97 -48.30 -17.29
CA VAL A 156 7.86 -49.09 -18.52
C VAL A 156 6.44 -48.95 -19.05
N GLY A 157 6.29 -48.22 -20.17
CA GLY A 157 5.00 -47.84 -20.75
C GLY A 157 4.85 -46.33 -20.89
N THR A 158 4.00 -45.88 -21.82
CA THR A 158 3.87 -44.46 -22.21
C THR A 158 2.71 -43.71 -21.54
N ALA A 159 1.86 -44.39 -20.76
CA ALA A 159 0.70 -43.79 -20.11
C ALA A 159 0.90 -43.71 -18.58
N PRO A 160 0.66 -42.54 -17.94
CA PRO A 160 0.46 -42.47 -16.49
C PRO A 160 -0.74 -43.33 -16.09
N LYS A 161 -0.76 -43.85 -14.86
CA LYS A 161 -1.96 -44.56 -14.38
C LYS A 161 -3.12 -43.57 -14.23
N PRO A 162 -4.39 -43.97 -14.49
CA PRO A 162 -5.53 -43.10 -14.29
C PRO A 162 -5.57 -42.53 -12.85
N GLY A 163 -5.50 -41.20 -12.73
CA GLY A 163 -5.47 -40.48 -11.44
C GLY A 163 -4.08 -40.16 -10.87
N GLU A 164 -3.00 -40.59 -11.53
CA GLU A 164 -1.61 -40.30 -11.12
C GLU A 164 -1.21 -38.89 -11.61
N LYS A 165 -0.96 -37.95 -10.69
CA LYS A 165 -0.53 -36.59 -11.03
C LYS A 165 0.94 -36.57 -11.48
N PRO A 166 1.34 -35.70 -12.43
CA PRO A 166 2.73 -35.53 -12.79
C PRO A 166 3.53 -34.89 -11.63
N CYS A 167 4.84 -35.14 -11.63
CA CYS A 167 5.82 -34.40 -10.84
C CYS A 167 6.64 -33.48 -11.75
N LEU A 168 6.96 -32.31 -11.23
CA LEU A 168 7.92 -31.39 -11.81
C LEU A 168 9.31 -31.68 -11.23
N THR A 169 10.23 -32.11 -12.08
CA THR A 169 11.66 -32.21 -11.74
C THR A 169 12.33 -30.87 -12.07
N VAL A 170 12.83 -30.18 -11.04
CA VAL A 170 13.54 -28.90 -11.15
C VAL A 170 15.00 -29.12 -10.76
N GLU A 171 15.92 -28.90 -11.70
CA GLU A 171 17.34 -28.80 -11.40
C GLU A 171 17.72 -27.34 -11.13
N VAL A 172 18.33 -27.08 -9.98
CA VAL A 172 18.71 -25.73 -9.54
C VAL A 172 20.22 -25.69 -9.29
N ALA A 173 20.92 -24.77 -9.96
CA ALA A 173 22.31 -24.45 -9.68
C ALA A 173 22.39 -23.41 -8.55
N MET A 174 23.12 -23.74 -7.48
CA MET A 174 23.26 -22.93 -6.28
C MET A 174 24.17 -21.72 -6.54
N THR A 175 23.71 -20.51 -6.22
CA THR A 175 24.51 -19.29 -6.39
C THR A 175 25.21 -18.83 -5.11
N ASP A 176 24.74 -19.28 -3.95
CA ASP A 176 25.38 -19.08 -2.64
C ASP A 176 25.13 -20.30 -1.72
N GLY A 177 25.42 -20.16 -0.42
CA GLY A 177 25.34 -21.24 0.56
C GLY A 177 26.56 -22.17 0.60
N ALA A 178 26.46 -23.24 1.40
CA ALA A 178 27.58 -24.15 1.68
C ALA A 178 28.13 -24.90 0.44
N THR A 179 27.37 -24.93 -0.65
CA THR A 179 27.73 -25.60 -1.92
C THR A 179 27.48 -24.71 -3.13
N GLY A 180 27.75 -23.39 -3.02
CA GLY A 180 27.68 -22.48 -4.15
C GLY A 180 28.45 -23.03 -5.37
N GLY A 181 27.78 -23.17 -6.51
CA GLY A 181 28.29 -23.80 -7.73
C GLY A 181 27.86 -25.27 -7.95
N SER A 182 27.28 -25.97 -6.97
CA SER A 182 26.67 -27.29 -7.20
C SER A 182 25.27 -27.17 -7.81
N SER A 183 24.75 -28.25 -8.41
CA SER A 183 23.32 -28.37 -8.73
C SER A 183 22.63 -29.40 -7.85
N VAL A 184 21.35 -29.14 -7.55
CA VAL A 184 20.45 -30.05 -6.84
C VAL A 184 19.22 -30.34 -7.70
N LYS A 185 18.77 -31.60 -7.70
CA LYS A 185 17.58 -32.05 -8.43
C LYS A 185 16.43 -32.30 -7.48
N LEU A 186 15.45 -31.41 -7.52
CA LEU A 186 14.25 -31.46 -6.70
C LEU A 186 13.10 -32.04 -7.51
N MET A 187 12.26 -32.85 -6.87
CA MET A 187 11.00 -33.31 -7.45
C MET A 187 9.86 -32.76 -6.59
N VAL A 188 8.97 -32.01 -7.23
CA VAL A 188 7.81 -31.38 -6.59
C VAL A 188 6.57 -31.94 -7.28
N PRO A 189 5.60 -32.52 -6.54
CA PRO A 189 4.30 -32.87 -7.11
C PRO A 189 3.61 -31.65 -7.75
N VAL A 190 2.80 -31.88 -8.78
CA VAL A 190 2.04 -30.80 -9.43
C VAL A 190 0.66 -30.68 -8.77
N GLU A 191 0.51 -29.68 -7.91
CA GLU A 191 -0.77 -29.16 -7.43
C GLU A 191 -1.24 -27.95 -8.28
N PRO A 192 -2.54 -27.60 -8.23
CA PRO A 192 -3.04 -26.35 -8.83
C PRO A 192 -2.40 -25.06 -8.27
N SER A 193 -1.69 -25.14 -7.14
CA SER A 193 -0.92 -24.06 -6.54
C SER A 193 0.58 -24.10 -6.87
N THR A 194 1.08 -25.16 -7.53
CA THR A 194 2.50 -25.32 -7.86
C THR A 194 2.90 -24.30 -8.93
N PRO A 195 3.86 -23.38 -8.65
CA PRO A 195 4.28 -22.39 -9.65
C PRO A 195 4.93 -23.04 -10.87
N ARG A 196 4.87 -22.36 -12.01
CA ARG A 196 5.63 -22.77 -13.20
C ARG A 196 7.08 -22.28 -13.11
N PHE A 197 8.02 -23.19 -13.40
CA PHE A 197 9.45 -22.91 -13.43
C PHE A 197 10.00 -23.12 -14.85
N ALA A 198 10.94 -22.27 -15.25
CA ALA A 198 11.68 -22.36 -16.51
C ALA A 198 13.19 -22.24 -16.28
N ALA A 199 13.99 -22.67 -17.26
CA ALA A 199 15.43 -22.46 -17.23
C ALA A 199 15.77 -20.96 -17.21
N GLY A 200 16.70 -20.56 -16.34
CA GLY A 200 17.04 -19.17 -16.05
C GLY A 200 16.29 -18.56 -14.86
N ASP A 201 15.36 -19.29 -14.23
CA ASP A 201 14.57 -18.76 -13.13
C ASP A 201 15.37 -18.64 -11.84
N LYS A 202 15.43 -17.42 -11.29
CA LYS A 202 16.05 -17.16 -10.00
C LYS A 202 15.11 -17.53 -8.86
N VAL A 203 15.51 -18.50 -8.05
CA VAL A 203 14.70 -19.12 -6.99
C VAL A 203 15.40 -19.06 -5.63
N VAL A 204 14.60 -19.20 -4.58
CA VAL A 204 15.01 -19.32 -3.18
C VAL A 204 14.68 -20.73 -2.71
N LEU A 205 15.64 -21.35 -2.05
CA LEU A 205 15.57 -22.68 -1.46
C LEU A 205 15.65 -22.54 0.06
N ALA A 206 14.86 -23.32 0.80
CA ALA A 206 15.06 -23.53 2.23
C ALA A 206 16.00 -24.73 2.43
N TYR A 207 17.16 -24.50 3.04
CA TYR A 207 18.09 -25.56 3.43
C TYR A 207 17.91 -25.92 4.91
N ASN A 208 17.61 -27.17 5.21
CA ASN A 208 17.27 -27.64 6.56
C ASN A 208 18.50 -27.96 7.46
N GLY A 209 19.72 -27.84 6.92
CA GLY A 209 20.95 -28.19 7.66
C GLY A 209 21.42 -29.65 7.52
N GLY A 210 20.76 -30.45 6.68
CA GLY A 210 21.15 -31.82 6.35
C GLY A 210 22.43 -31.92 5.50
N ALA A 211 22.63 -33.04 4.80
CA ALA A 211 23.79 -33.18 3.92
C ALA A 211 23.63 -32.26 2.69
N ALA A 212 24.54 -31.31 2.48
CA ALA A 212 24.44 -30.31 1.41
C ALA A 212 24.53 -30.87 -0.03
N THR A 213 24.86 -32.16 -0.20
CA THR A 213 24.79 -32.89 -1.48
C THR A 213 23.51 -33.71 -1.64
N ASP A 214 22.67 -33.83 -0.61
CA ASP A 214 21.41 -34.56 -0.62
C ASP A 214 20.26 -33.61 -0.99
N PRO A 215 19.51 -33.87 -2.09
CA PRO A 215 18.33 -33.09 -2.44
C PRO A 215 17.26 -33.00 -1.35
N SER A 216 17.16 -34.00 -0.45
CA SER A 216 16.20 -33.97 0.66
C SER A 216 16.50 -32.87 1.70
N SER A 217 17.71 -32.31 1.68
CA SER A 217 18.10 -31.19 2.53
C SER A 217 17.57 -29.83 2.06
N TYR A 218 16.97 -29.77 0.86
CA TYR A 218 16.53 -28.53 0.21
C TYR A 218 15.06 -28.59 -0.20
N GLN A 219 14.32 -27.51 0.06
CA GLN A 219 12.97 -27.31 -0.42
C GLN A 219 12.90 -26.04 -1.29
N LEU A 220 12.26 -26.12 -2.45
CA LEU A 220 11.99 -24.95 -3.30
C LEU A 220 10.86 -24.12 -2.67
N VAL A 221 11.15 -22.88 -2.26
CA VAL A 221 10.19 -22.07 -1.48
C VAL A 221 9.65 -20.85 -2.23
N ASP A 222 10.48 -20.13 -3.01
CA ASP A 222 10.01 -18.89 -3.67
C ASP A 222 10.90 -18.45 -4.86
N PHE A 223 10.54 -17.34 -5.52
CA PHE A 223 11.34 -16.65 -6.53
C PHE A 223 12.11 -15.46 -5.96
N GLN A 224 13.30 -15.17 -6.50
CA GLN A 224 14.07 -13.99 -6.14
C GLN A 224 13.48 -12.73 -6.79
N ARG A 225 12.83 -11.87 -5.99
CA ARG A 225 12.18 -10.62 -6.46
C ARG A 225 12.99 -9.35 -6.23
N GLY A 226 14.23 -9.44 -5.73
CA GLY A 226 15.02 -8.29 -5.27
C GLY A 226 15.19 -7.18 -6.32
N LEU A 227 15.65 -7.51 -7.54
CA LEU A 227 15.87 -6.52 -8.60
C LEU A 227 14.57 -5.81 -9.06
N PRO A 228 13.47 -6.50 -9.46
CA PRO A 228 12.26 -5.80 -9.89
C PRO A 228 11.62 -4.97 -8.77
N LEU A 229 11.68 -5.42 -7.51
CA LEU A 229 11.22 -4.63 -6.37
C LEU A 229 12.09 -3.38 -6.13
N ALA A 230 13.41 -3.50 -6.24
CA ALA A 230 14.33 -2.37 -6.13
C ALA A 230 14.13 -1.34 -7.26
N LEU A 231 13.87 -1.79 -8.50
CA LEU A 231 13.55 -0.91 -9.63
C LEU A 231 12.22 -0.16 -9.42
N LEU A 232 11.19 -0.85 -8.90
CA LEU A 232 9.91 -0.23 -8.58
C LEU A 232 10.05 0.79 -7.43
N ALA A 233 10.80 0.46 -6.39
CA ALA A 233 11.10 1.36 -5.27
C ALA A 233 11.88 2.60 -5.73
N ALA A 234 12.87 2.43 -6.62
CA ALA A 234 13.61 3.54 -7.21
C ALA A 234 12.71 4.43 -8.08
N LEU A 235 11.84 3.85 -8.92
CA LEU A 235 10.86 4.60 -9.72
C LEU A 235 9.90 5.41 -8.84
N PHE A 236 9.38 4.80 -7.78
CA PHE A 236 8.54 5.48 -6.79
C PHE A 236 9.28 6.65 -6.11
N ALA A 237 10.51 6.40 -5.63
CA ALA A 237 11.33 7.44 -5.00
C ALA A 237 11.62 8.61 -5.96
N ILE A 238 11.95 8.33 -7.22
CA ILE A 238 12.16 9.36 -8.25
C ILE A 238 10.88 10.17 -8.47
N ALA A 239 9.72 9.52 -8.62
CA ALA A 239 8.44 10.21 -8.81
C ALA A 239 8.10 11.15 -7.63
N VAL A 240 8.29 10.68 -6.40
CA VAL A 240 8.07 11.46 -5.17
C VAL A 240 9.03 12.66 -5.07
N VAL A 241 10.31 12.48 -5.40
CA VAL A 241 11.31 13.57 -5.38
C VAL A 241 11.12 14.56 -6.52
N VAL A 242 10.72 14.12 -7.71
CA VAL A 242 10.43 15.03 -8.84
C VAL A 242 9.22 15.91 -8.53
N LEU A 243 8.14 15.32 -7.99
CA LEU A 243 6.92 16.07 -7.66
C LEU A 243 7.07 16.92 -6.38
N GLY A 244 7.65 16.36 -5.32
CA GLY A 244 7.75 16.99 -4.00
C GLY A 244 9.05 17.75 -3.73
N ARG A 245 10.09 17.62 -4.57
CA ARG A 245 11.42 18.22 -4.35
C ARG A 245 11.98 17.86 -2.96
N TRP A 246 12.40 18.86 -2.17
CA TRP A 246 12.83 18.67 -0.78
C TRP A 246 11.75 18.07 0.12
N GLN A 247 10.47 18.41 -0.10
CA GLN A 247 9.35 17.80 0.62
C GLN A 247 9.24 16.30 0.31
N GLY A 248 9.50 15.92 -0.93
CA GLY A 248 9.53 14.52 -1.37
C GLY A 248 10.66 13.73 -0.70
N LEU A 249 11.86 14.30 -0.60
CA LEU A 249 12.97 13.71 0.15
C LEU A 249 12.64 13.54 1.64
N ALA A 250 12.02 14.53 2.27
CA ALA A 250 11.58 14.44 3.66
C ALA A 250 10.50 13.35 3.86
N ALA A 251 9.55 13.22 2.92
CA ALA A 251 8.53 12.17 2.94
C ALA A 251 9.11 10.76 2.79
N LEU A 252 10.11 10.57 1.91
CA LEU A 252 10.83 9.29 1.80
C LEU A 252 11.64 8.98 3.07
N GLY A 253 12.29 9.99 3.67
CA GLY A 253 12.98 9.84 4.95
C GLY A 253 12.04 9.43 6.09
N ALA A 254 10.85 10.06 6.14
CA ALA A 254 9.80 9.69 7.08
C ALA A 254 9.30 8.24 6.84
N LEU A 255 9.08 7.83 5.59
CA LEU A 255 8.66 6.47 5.25
C LEU A 255 9.69 5.41 5.68
N VAL A 256 10.98 5.65 5.41
CA VAL A 256 12.08 4.76 5.85
C VAL A 256 12.15 4.69 7.37
N LEU A 257 11.98 5.82 8.07
CA LEU A 257 11.91 5.85 9.52
C LEU A 257 10.72 5.04 10.05
N SER A 258 9.53 5.22 9.48
CA SER A 258 8.32 4.49 9.87
C SER A 258 8.52 2.98 9.77
N PHE A 259 9.08 2.52 8.65
CA PHE A 259 9.44 1.12 8.47
C PHE A 259 10.51 0.66 9.48
N GLY A 260 11.50 1.52 9.77
CA GLY A 260 12.48 1.29 10.83
C GLY A 260 11.86 1.11 12.22
N VAL A 261 10.88 1.92 12.61
CA VAL A 261 10.15 1.77 13.89
C VAL A 261 9.36 0.46 13.91
N LEU A 262 8.73 0.07 12.80
CA LEU A 262 8.00 -1.21 12.72
C LEU A 262 8.95 -2.41 12.88
N VAL A 263 10.07 -2.43 12.16
CA VAL A 263 11.02 -3.57 12.14
C VAL A 263 11.94 -3.62 13.35
N LEU A 264 12.36 -2.48 13.91
CA LEU A 264 13.35 -2.42 15.00
C LEU A 264 12.74 -2.25 16.39
N PHE A 265 11.48 -1.82 16.51
CA PHE A 265 10.78 -1.69 17.79
C PHE A 265 9.50 -2.53 17.84
N VAL A 266 8.52 -2.30 16.96
CA VAL A 266 7.17 -2.89 17.09
C VAL A 266 7.21 -4.41 16.99
N LEU A 267 7.80 -4.95 15.91
CA LEU A 267 7.87 -6.40 15.71
C LEU A 267 8.71 -7.09 16.80
N PRO A 268 9.94 -6.65 17.15
CA PRO A 268 10.70 -7.26 18.24
C PRO A 268 10.00 -7.21 19.60
N ALA A 269 9.28 -6.13 19.93
CA ALA A 269 8.57 -6.01 21.21
C ALA A 269 7.36 -6.97 21.27
N ILE A 270 6.58 -7.08 20.20
CA ILE A 270 5.44 -8.03 20.10
C ILE A 270 5.94 -9.48 20.21
N LEU A 271 6.95 -9.86 19.43
CA LEU A 271 7.49 -11.22 19.46
C LEU A 271 8.15 -11.55 20.81
N ALA A 272 8.59 -10.55 21.57
CA ALA A 272 9.08 -10.68 22.93
C ALA A 272 7.97 -10.78 24.01
N GLY A 273 6.69 -10.90 23.60
CA GLY A 273 5.55 -11.09 24.49
C GLY A 273 5.00 -9.81 25.14
N GLN A 274 5.34 -8.63 24.62
CA GLN A 274 4.73 -7.37 25.09
C GLN A 274 3.29 -7.25 24.57
N ASN A 275 2.45 -6.49 25.29
CA ASN A 275 1.08 -6.23 24.83
C ASN A 275 1.08 -5.50 23.46
N PRO A 276 0.53 -6.09 22.39
CA PRO A 276 0.70 -5.53 21.05
C PRO A 276 0.04 -4.16 20.87
N LEU A 277 -1.11 -3.91 21.52
CA LEU A 277 -1.80 -2.62 21.46
C LEU A 277 -0.97 -1.50 22.09
N LEU A 278 -0.35 -1.73 23.26
CA LEU A 278 0.52 -0.73 23.89
C LEU A 278 1.78 -0.46 23.04
N VAL A 279 2.37 -1.50 22.45
CA VAL A 279 3.49 -1.37 21.52
C VAL A 279 3.08 -0.57 20.28
N ALA A 280 1.90 -0.82 19.72
CA ALA A 280 1.37 -0.08 18.58
C ALA A 280 1.07 1.38 18.90
N ILE A 281 0.49 1.70 20.06
CA ILE A 281 0.27 3.10 20.50
C ILE A 281 1.62 3.83 20.63
N ALA A 282 2.63 3.19 21.24
CA ALA A 282 3.96 3.76 21.38
C ALA A 282 4.66 3.94 20.01
N GLY A 283 4.59 2.92 19.14
CA GLY A 283 5.19 2.92 17.81
C GLY A 283 4.52 3.94 16.87
N ALA A 284 3.21 3.90 16.76
CA ALA A 284 2.40 4.86 16.00
C ALA A 284 2.61 6.30 16.52
N GLY A 285 2.68 6.49 17.84
CA GLY A 285 3.01 7.77 18.45
C GLY A 285 4.38 8.30 18.00
N LEU A 286 5.42 7.47 18.02
CA LEU A 286 6.75 7.89 17.54
C LEU A 286 6.72 8.20 16.05
N ILE A 287 6.11 7.33 15.24
CA ILE A 287 5.99 7.49 13.79
C ILE A 287 5.32 8.84 13.49
N MET A 288 4.14 9.09 14.05
CA MET A 288 3.38 10.34 13.91
C MET A 288 4.24 11.56 14.28
N PHE A 289 4.86 11.56 15.47
CA PHE A 289 5.65 12.70 15.94
C PHE A 289 6.83 13.00 15.00
N VAL A 290 7.63 11.99 14.66
CA VAL A 290 8.84 12.25 13.86
C VAL A 290 8.49 12.46 12.39
N ALA A 291 7.56 11.69 11.81
CA ALA A 291 7.15 11.87 10.42
C ALA A 291 6.58 13.27 10.18
N LEU A 292 5.56 13.69 10.94
CA LEU A 292 4.91 15.00 10.73
C LEU A 292 5.86 16.18 10.94
N TYR A 293 6.73 16.14 11.95
CA TYR A 293 7.68 17.23 12.18
C TYR A 293 8.90 17.19 11.24
N LEU A 294 9.30 16.02 10.73
CA LEU A 294 10.33 15.90 9.68
C LEU A 294 9.82 16.41 8.33
N THR A 295 8.57 16.10 7.96
CA THR A 295 7.99 16.53 6.68
C THR A 295 7.52 17.99 6.72
N HIS A 296 6.74 18.40 7.71
CA HIS A 296 6.10 19.73 7.72
C HIS A 296 6.80 20.77 8.61
N GLY A 297 7.88 20.37 9.30
CA GLY A 297 8.66 21.24 10.18
C GLY A 297 7.95 21.59 11.49
N LEU A 298 8.70 22.18 12.42
CA LEU A 298 8.21 22.63 13.73
C LEU A 298 7.35 23.89 13.58
N SER A 299 6.02 23.72 13.49
CA SER A 299 5.07 24.84 13.39
C SER A 299 3.80 24.61 14.22
N ALA A 300 3.04 25.69 14.48
CA ALA A 300 1.72 25.59 15.11
C ALA A 300 0.75 24.76 14.27
N ARG A 301 0.80 24.93 12.94
CA ARG A 301 0.07 24.12 11.95
C ARG A 301 0.39 22.62 12.12
N THR A 302 1.66 22.22 12.06
CA THR A 302 2.06 20.82 12.23
C THR A 302 1.60 20.27 13.58
N SER A 303 1.72 21.07 14.64
CA SER A 303 1.28 20.69 15.99
C SER A 303 -0.24 20.49 16.10
N VAL A 304 -1.04 21.24 15.34
CA VAL A 304 -2.49 21.02 15.26
C VAL A 304 -2.83 19.75 14.49
N ALA A 305 -2.12 19.43 13.40
CA ALA A 305 -2.30 18.17 12.69
C ALA A 305 -2.02 16.98 13.63
N VAL A 306 -0.90 17.00 14.36
CA VAL A 306 -0.56 16.01 15.40
C VAL A 306 -1.68 15.84 16.43
N LEU A 307 -2.27 16.94 16.94
CA LEU A 307 -3.40 16.87 17.88
C LEU A 307 -4.67 16.27 17.25
N GLY A 308 -4.94 16.60 15.99
CA GLY A 308 -6.01 16.00 15.20
C GLY A 308 -5.83 14.49 15.06
N THR A 309 -4.63 14.04 14.65
CA THR A 309 -4.28 12.63 14.55
C THR A 309 -4.44 11.93 15.90
N LEU A 310 -3.92 12.50 17.00
CA LEU A 310 -4.03 11.90 18.34
C LEU A 310 -5.48 11.68 18.78
N VAL A 311 -6.35 12.67 18.63
CA VAL A 311 -7.77 12.55 19.04
C VAL A 311 -8.50 11.52 18.17
N SER A 312 -8.27 11.52 16.85
CA SER A 312 -8.88 10.52 15.97
C SER A 312 -8.33 9.12 16.17
N LEU A 313 -7.03 8.96 16.40
CA LEU A 313 -6.42 7.65 16.65
C LEU A 313 -6.89 7.07 17.98
N ALA A 314 -7.07 7.92 19.01
CA ALA A 314 -7.70 7.52 20.26
C ALA A 314 -9.16 7.08 20.06
N LEU A 315 -9.94 7.82 19.25
CA LEU A 315 -11.31 7.42 18.90
C LEU A 315 -11.35 6.08 18.16
N ILE A 316 -10.46 5.86 17.17
CA ILE A 316 -10.35 4.58 16.45
C ILE A 316 -10.00 3.46 17.41
N GLY A 317 -9.00 3.65 18.29
CA GLY A 317 -8.60 2.66 19.28
C GLY A 317 -9.74 2.29 20.23
N VAL A 318 -10.49 3.27 20.72
CA VAL A 318 -11.67 3.05 21.59
C VAL A 318 -12.78 2.33 20.83
N LEU A 319 -13.15 2.78 19.63
CA LEU A 319 -14.18 2.12 18.82
C LEU A 319 -13.80 0.69 18.48
N SER A 320 -12.56 0.45 18.04
CA SER A 320 -12.07 -0.88 17.72
C SER A 320 -12.07 -1.78 18.96
N ALA A 321 -11.59 -1.29 20.11
CA ALA A 321 -11.61 -2.06 21.36
C ALA A 321 -13.04 -2.43 21.78
N LEU A 322 -14.00 -1.50 21.67
CA LEU A 322 -15.42 -1.74 21.98
C LEU A 322 -16.07 -2.72 21.01
N PHE A 323 -15.94 -2.51 19.69
CA PHE A 323 -16.59 -3.35 18.69
C PHE A 323 -15.94 -4.74 18.58
N SER A 324 -14.63 -4.88 18.76
CA SER A 324 -14.00 -6.20 18.91
C SER A 324 -14.46 -6.95 20.17
N ALA A 325 -14.83 -6.25 21.25
CA ALA A 325 -15.47 -6.89 22.40
C ALA A 325 -16.90 -7.33 22.06
N ALA A 326 -17.71 -6.42 21.51
CA ALA A 326 -19.11 -6.67 21.21
C ALA A 326 -19.30 -7.79 20.17
N ALA A 327 -18.44 -7.86 19.17
CA ALA A 327 -18.43 -8.92 18.15
C ALA A 327 -17.64 -10.18 18.57
N SER A 328 -17.12 -10.25 19.81
CA SER A 328 -16.33 -11.38 20.33
C SER A 328 -15.11 -11.76 19.48
N LEU A 329 -14.48 -10.79 18.82
CA LEU A 329 -13.33 -11.01 17.93
C LEU A 329 -12.11 -11.38 18.77
N THR A 330 -11.52 -12.53 18.45
CA THR A 330 -10.40 -13.09 19.22
C THR A 330 -9.02 -12.62 18.74
N GLY A 331 -8.95 -12.02 17.54
CA GLY A 331 -7.69 -11.77 16.81
C GLY A 331 -6.90 -13.04 16.44
N LEU A 332 -7.53 -14.22 16.49
CA LEU A 332 -6.96 -15.48 16.02
C LEU A 332 -7.43 -15.73 14.57
N ASP A 333 -6.92 -14.95 13.63
CA ASP A 333 -6.97 -15.28 12.21
C ASP A 333 -5.98 -16.43 11.89
N ASP A 334 -6.01 -16.92 10.66
CA ASP A 334 -5.17 -18.05 10.22
C ASP A 334 -3.66 -17.73 10.31
N GLY A 335 -3.30 -16.47 10.05
CA GLY A 335 -1.93 -15.95 10.16
C GLY A 335 -1.43 -15.85 11.61
N THR A 336 -2.26 -15.33 12.52
CA THR A 336 -1.92 -15.20 13.95
C THR A 336 -1.88 -16.56 14.63
N SER A 337 -2.78 -17.47 14.26
CA SER A 337 -2.76 -18.87 14.73
C SER A 337 -1.46 -19.57 14.31
N THR A 338 -1.04 -19.38 13.05
CA THR A 338 0.25 -19.88 12.54
C THR A 338 1.44 -19.26 13.28
N LEU A 339 1.41 -17.95 13.56
CA LEU A 339 2.46 -17.24 14.31
C LEU A 339 2.61 -17.77 15.74
N ILE A 340 1.49 -17.97 16.46
CA ILE A 340 1.50 -18.53 17.82
C ILE A 340 2.08 -19.94 17.82
N GLY A 341 1.68 -20.78 16.85
CA GLY A 341 2.27 -22.11 16.66
C GLY A 341 3.77 -22.06 16.38
N ALA A 342 4.23 -21.10 15.58
CA ALA A 342 5.65 -20.92 15.26
C ALA A 342 6.49 -20.39 16.43
N LEU A 343 5.90 -19.62 17.35
CA LEU A 343 6.61 -19.11 18.54
C LEU A 343 6.66 -20.10 19.70
N GLY A 344 5.75 -21.08 19.74
CA GLY A 344 5.63 -22.03 20.85
C GLY A 344 5.09 -21.40 22.15
N HIS A 345 4.66 -20.14 22.11
CA HIS A 345 4.01 -19.44 23.22
C HIS A 345 2.90 -18.52 22.72
N GLY A 346 1.95 -18.20 23.61
CA GLY A 346 0.84 -17.31 23.26
C GLY A 346 1.27 -15.89 22.93
N ILE A 347 0.48 -15.24 22.07
CA ILE A 347 0.42 -13.79 21.86
C ILE A 347 -1.04 -13.37 22.05
N ASP A 348 -1.27 -12.15 22.55
CA ASP A 348 -2.59 -11.52 22.60
C ASP A 348 -3.06 -11.19 21.17
N GLY A 349 -3.75 -12.13 20.53
CA GLY A 349 -4.26 -12.00 19.16
C GLY A 349 -5.19 -10.79 19.00
N ARG A 350 -6.13 -10.57 19.93
CA ARG A 350 -7.01 -9.40 19.90
C ARG A 350 -6.21 -8.10 20.08
N GLY A 351 -5.19 -8.09 20.92
CA GLY A 351 -4.22 -7.00 20.99
C GLY A 351 -3.51 -6.75 19.67
N LEU A 352 -3.14 -7.81 18.93
CA LEU A 352 -2.49 -7.75 17.62
C LEU A 352 -3.43 -7.20 16.53
N LEU A 353 -4.70 -7.59 16.53
CA LEU A 353 -5.75 -6.98 15.71
C LEU A 353 -5.84 -5.47 15.97
N LEU A 354 -6.00 -5.07 17.24
CA LEU A 354 -6.13 -3.66 17.61
C LEU A 354 -4.85 -2.86 17.27
N ALA A 355 -3.67 -3.48 17.41
CA ALA A 355 -2.40 -2.94 16.98
C ALA A 355 -2.35 -2.67 15.47
N GLY A 356 -2.80 -3.65 14.66
CA GLY A 356 -2.91 -3.52 13.20
C GLY A 356 -3.85 -2.39 12.78
N ILE A 357 -5.01 -2.25 13.46
CA ILE A 357 -5.95 -1.16 13.19
C ILE A 357 -5.34 0.21 13.51
N VAL A 358 -4.66 0.36 14.66
CA VAL A 358 -4.00 1.61 15.08
C VAL A 358 -2.89 2.00 14.10
N ILE A 359 -2.01 1.06 13.73
CA ILE A 359 -0.89 1.33 12.81
C ILE A 359 -1.41 1.63 11.39
N GLY A 360 -2.39 0.87 10.90
CA GLY A 360 -3.00 1.08 9.59
C GLY A 360 -3.76 2.41 9.47
N ALA A 361 -4.47 2.82 10.54
CA ALA A 361 -5.20 4.08 10.57
C ALA A 361 -4.30 5.31 10.55
N LEU A 362 -3.13 5.27 11.20
CA LEU A 362 -2.21 6.40 11.29
C LEU A 362 -1.87 6.99 9.92
N GLY A 363 -1.50 6.14 8.96
CA GLY A 363 -1.06 6.59 7.63
C GLY A 363 -2.12 7.36 6.85
N VAL A 364 -3.40 7.11 7.10
CA VAL A 364 -4.51 7.82 6.44
C VAL A 364 -4.95 9.04 7.26
N LEU A 365 -4.83 8.99 8.59
CA LEU A 365 -5.10 10.16 9.44
C LEU A 365 -4.10 11.29 9.21
N ASP A 366 -2.81 10.98 9.01
CA ASP A 366 -1.80 12.02 8.80
C ASP A 366 -2.10 12.86 7.54
N ASP A 367 -2.46 12.24 6.41
CA ASP A 367 -2.89 12.96 5.20
C ASP A 367 -4.11 13.86 5.45
N VAL A 368 -5.17 13.31 6.06
CA VAL A 368 -6.42 14.03 6.34
C VAL A 368 -6.17 15.23 7.24
N THR A 369 -5.46 15.04 8.36
CA THR A 369 -5.22 16.09 9.35
C THR A 369 -4.29 17.18 8.84
N VAL A 370 -3.21 16.82 8.12
CA VAL A 370 -2.32 17.79 7.47
C VAL A 370 -3.08 18.60 6.43
N THR A 371 -3.87 17.94 5.57
CA THR A 371 -4.64 18.59 4.51
C THR A 371 -5.75 19.50 5.07
N GLN A 372 -6.42 19.11 6.15
CA GLN A 372 -7.38 20.00 6.82
C GLN A 372 -6.68 21.20 7.45
N THR A 373 -5.56 20.97 8.13
CA THR A 373 -4.85 22.04 8.82
C THR A 373 -4.21 23.03 7.83
N SER A 374 -3.61 22.55 6.75
CA SER A 374 -3.07 23.40 5.69
C SER A 374 -4.16 24.24 5.03
N SER A 375 -5.31 23.64 4.70
CA SER A 375 -6.47 24.32 4.11
C SER A 375 -6.98 25.47 4.99
N VAL A 376 -7.12 25.26 6.30
CA VAL A 376 -7.54 26.33 7.23
C VAL A 376 -6.51 27.45 7.32
N TRP A 377 -5.21 27.13 7.30
CA TRP A 377 -4.14 28.13 7.29
C TRP A 377 -4.02 28.89 5.96
N GLU A 378 -4.37 28.29 4.82
CA GLU A 378 -4.48 29.03 3.55
C GLU A 378 -5.70 29.95 3.54
N LEU A 379 -6.87 29.50 4.04
CA LEU A 379 -8.05 30.36 4.21
C LEU A 379 -7.76 31.58 5.10
N ARG A 380 -7.04 31.38 6.22
CA ARG A 380 -6.61 32.47 7.12
C ARG A 380 -5.63 33.44 6.45
N ARG A 381 -4.71 32.95 5.61
CA ARG A 381 -3.77 33.78 4.85
C ARG A 381 -4.46 34.56 3.73
N ALA A 382 -5.44 33.96 3.05
CA ALA A 382 -6.22 34.62 2.02
C ALA A 382 -7.13 35.74 2.57
N ASN A 383 -7.66 35.59 3.79
CA ASN A 383 -8.40 36.65 4.46
C ASN A 383 -8.14 36.67 5.99
N PRO A 384 -7.20 37.52 6.46
CA PRO A 384 -6.88 37.67 7.89
C PRO A 384 -7.98 38.29 8.76
N ASN A 385 -9.12 38.69 8.19
CA ASN A 385 -10.26 39.20 8.95
C ASN A 385 -11.29 38.12 9.30
N LEU A 386 -11.17 36.90 8.75
CA LEU A 386 -12.08 35.80 9.07
C LEU A 386 -11.99 35.39 10.54
N SER A 387 -13.13 35.32 11.21
CA SER A 387 -13.26 34.77 12.56
C SER A 387 -13.07 33.25 12.56
N TRP A 388 -12.76 32.67 13.73
CA TRP A 388 -12.63 31.22 13.88
C TRP A 388 -13.90 30.46 13.44
N ARG A 389 -15.09 31.05 13.58
CA ARG A 389 -16.37 30.44 13.15
C ARG A 389 -16.49 30.37 11.63
N GLU A 390 -16.00 31.38 10.93
CA GLU A 390 -16.01 31.44 9.47
C GLU A 390 -14.94 30.52 8.89
N LEU A 391 -13.73 30.53 9.47
CA LEU A 391 -12.67 29.55 9.15
C LEU A 391 -13.14 28.12 9.35
N TYR A 392 -13.82 27.82 10.47
CA TYR A 392 -14.39 26.50 10.73
C TYR A 392 -15.44 26.11 9.68
N ARG A 393 -16.41 26.99 9.37
CA ARG A 393 -17.45 26.71 8.35
C ARG A 393 -16.86 26.52 6.95
N ALA A 394 -15.86 27.31 6.58
CA ALA A 394 -15.21 27.22 5.27
C ALA A 394 -14.32 25.96 5.17
N GLY A 395 -13.49 25.71 6.17
CA GLY A 395 -12.65 24.51 6.25
C GLY A 395 -13.46 23.21 6.29
N LEU A 396 -14.54 23.17 7.08
CA LEU A 396 -15.43 21.99 7.17
C LEU A 396 -16.17 21.72 5.86
N ARG A 397 -16.37 22.72 5.01
CA ARG A 397 -16.91 22.51 3.64
C ARG A 397 -15.88 21.78 2.78
N ILE A 398 -14.65 22.30 2.70
CA ILE A 398 -13.53 21.65 2.00
C ILE A 398 -13.33 20.21 2.52
N GLY A 399 -13.28 20.04 3.84
CA GLY A 399 -13.10 18.72 4.45
C GLY A 399 -14.20 17.72 4.11
N ARG A 400 -15.47 18.13 4.12
CA ARG A 400 -16.59 17.24 3.76
C ARG A 400 -16.47 16.69 2.33
N ASP A 401 -16.02 17.52 1.39
CA ASP A 401 -15.87 17.14 -0.01
C ASP A 401 -14.75 16.09 -0.18
N HIS A 402 -13.70 16.13 0.66
CA HIS A 402 -12.61 15.15 0.67
C HIS A 402 -12.94 13.86 1.48
N VAL A 403 -13.71 13.95 2.56
CA VAL A 403 -14.05 12.79 3.43
C VAL A 403 -14.68 11.64 2.64
N GLY A 404 -15.61 11.94 1.74
CA GLY A 404 -16.27 10.91 0.93
C GLY A 404 -15.28 10.11 0.06
N SER A 405 -14.29 10.79 -0.52
CA SER A 405 -13.24 10.14 -1.30
C SER A 405 -12.28 9.34 -0.42
N ALA A 406 -11.86 9.88 0.73
CA ALA A 406 -10.95 9.19 1.66
C ALA A 406 -11.57 7.90 2.23
N VAL A 407 -12.84 7.94 2.64
CA VAL A 407 -13.58 6.76 3.12
C VAL A 407 -13.71 5.71 2.02
N ASN A 408 -14.08 6.09 0.79
CA ASN A 408 -14.17 5.14 -0.32
C ASN A 408 -12.81 4.50 -0.63
N THR A 409 -11.72 5.27 -0.63
CA THR A 409 -10.36 4.73 -0.82
C THR A 409 -9.99 3.72 0.27
N LEU A 410 -10.31 3.99 1.53
CA LEU A 410 -10.05 3.07 2.64
C LEU A 410 -10.84 1.77 2.50
N VAL A 411 -12.15 1.86 2.22
CA VAL A 411 -13.04 0.70 2.01
C VAL A 411 -12.55 -0.16 0.85
N MET A 412 -12.18 0.46 -0.28
CA MET A 412 -11.72 -0.27 -1.47
C MET A 412 -10.33 -0.91 -1.25
N ALA A 413 -9.46 -0.29 -0.45
CA ALA A 413 -8.16 -0.87 -0.10
C ALA A 413 -8.31 -2.14 0.75
N TYR A 414 -9.14 -2.12 1.80
CA TYR A 414 -9.37 -3.31 2.64
C TYR A 414 -10.21 -4.37 1.92
N ALA A 415 -11.25 -3.99 1.18
CA ALA A 415 -12.00 -4.94 0.35
C ALA A 415 -11.09 -5.61 -0.70
N GLY A 416 -10.15 -4.85 -1.29
CA GLY A 416 -9.12 -5.34 -2.19
C GLY A 416 -8.19 -6.38 -1.54
N ALA A 417 -7.77 -6.14 -0.30
CA ALA A 417 -6.96 -7.08 0.48
C ALA A 417 -7.75 -8.36 0.85
N ALA A 418 -9.04 -8.22 1.18
CA ALA A 418 -9.92 -9.33 1.55
C ALA A 418 -10.42 -10.18 0.37
N LEU A 419 -10.17 -9.78 -0.89
CA LEU A 419 -10.67 -10.47 -2.08
C LEU A 419 -10.48 -12.00 -2.10
N PRO A 420 -9.31 -12.58 -1.71
CA PRO A 420 -9.13 -14.04 -1.70
C PRO A 420 -10.09 -14.74 -0.73
N VAL A 421 -10.28 -14.16 0.47
CA VAL A 421 -11.18 -14.69 1.51
C VAL A 421 -12.64 -14.57 1.07
N MET A 422 -13.00 -13.47 0.41
CA MET A 422 -14.33 -13.28 -0.20
C MET A 422 -14.60 -14.32 -1.30
N LEU A 423 -13.62 -14.60 -2.17
CA LEU A 423 -13.72 -15.62 -3.22
C LEU A 423 -13.88 -17.02 -2.63
N TYR A 424 -13.01 -17.40 -1.68
CA TYR A 424 -13.07 -18.69 -0.99
C TYR A 424 -14.42 -18.89 -0.28
N SER A 425 -14.93 -17.84 0.36
CA SER A 425 -16.23 -17.86 1.02
C SER A 425 -17.38 -18.00 0.01
N SER A 426 -17.31 -17.33 -1.15
CA SER A 426 -18.37 -17.41 -2.18
C SER A 426 -18.54 -18.79 -2.80
N ILE A 427 -17.46 -19.57 -2.91
CA ILE A 427 -17.52 -20.95 -3.42
C ILE A 427 -17.89 -21.98 -2.35
N SER A 428 -17.87 -21.60 -1.07
CA SER A 428 -18.12 -22.49 0.07
C SER A 428 -19.62 -22.79 0.31
N GLY A 429 -20.53 -22.21 -0.47
CA GLY A 429 -21.98 -22.48 -0.40
C GLY A 429 -22.71 -22.00 0.85
N VAL A 430 -21.98 -21.41 1.82
CA VAL A 430 -22.53 -20.81 3.04
C VAL A 430 -23.21 -19.47 2.74
N GLY A 431 -24.29 -19.17 3.46
CA GLY A 431 -25.02 -17.92 3.28
C GLY A 431 -24.21 -16.69 3.70
N LEU A 432 -24.45 -15.54 3.06
CA LEU A 432 -23.69 -14.30 3.28
C LEU A 432 -23.57 -13.88 4.76
N GLY A 433 -24.57 -14.15 5.61
CA GLY A 433 -24.50 -13.85 7.04
C GLY A 433 -23.42 -14.66 7.79
N ALA A 434 -23.23 -15.93 7.43
CA ALA A 434 -22.17 -16.77 8.02
C ALA A 434 -20.78 -16.37 7.50
N ILE A 435 -20.70 -15.90 6.25
CA ILE A 435 -19.48 -15.35 5.66
C ILE A 435 -19.08 -14.04 6.36
N LEU A 436 -19.99 -13.07 6.44
CA LEU A 436 -19.73 -11.76 7.06
C LEU A 436 -19.50 -11.84 8.58
N GLY A 437 -20.00 -12.91 9.23
CA GLY A 437 -19.74 -13.23 10.62
C GLY A 437 -18.52 -14.12 10.87
N SER A 438 -17.74 -14.49 9.85
CA SER A 438 -16.48 -15.20 10.06
C SER A 438 -15.45 -14.27 10.69
N GLN A 439 -14.55 -14.84 11.49
CA GLN A 439 -13.47 -14.13 12.20
C GLN A 439 -12.69 -13.20 11.25
N ASP A 440 -12.14 -13.74 10.15
CA ASP A 440 -11.29 -12.98 9.21
C ASP A 440 -12.04 -11.81 8.56
N ILE A 441 -13.31 -12.00 8.17
CA ILE A 441 -14.09 -10.97 7.47
C ILE A 441 -14.65 -9.95 8.46
N ALA A 442 -15.11 -10.37 9.64
CA ALA A 442 -15.61 -9.48 10.67
C ALA A 442 -14.50 -8.54 11.20
N GLU A 443 -13.24 -9.02 11.27
CA GLU A 443 -12.09 -8.20 11.64
C GLU A 443 -11.79 -7.10 10.60
N GLU A 444 -11.82 -7.41 9.31
CA GLU A 444 -11.69 -6.39 8.25
C GLU A 444 -12.86 -5.40 8.22
N ILE A 445 -14.08 -5.85 8.51
CA ILE A 445 -15.26 -4.97 8.64
C ILE A 445 -15.09 -4.00 9.82
N VAL A 446 -14.71 -4.49 11.00
CA VAL A 446 -14.49 -3.64 12.19
C VAL A 446 -13.33 -2.66 11.95
N ARG A 447 -12.22 -3.12 11.37
CA ARG A 447 -11.08 -2.26 10.95
C ARG A 447 -11.53 -1.14 10.01
N THR A 448 -12.26 -1.50 8.95
CA THR A 448 -12.71 -0.56 7.91
C THR A 448 -13.70 0.46 8.47
N LEU A 449 -14.68 0.02 9.27
CA LEU A 449 -15.70 0.91 9.83
C LEU A 449 -15.14 1.82 10.93
N ALA A 450 -14.36 1.28 11.87
CA ALA A 450 -13.73 2.08 12.93
C ALA A 450 -12.76 3.12 12.33
N GLY A 451 -11.91 2.71 11.38
CA GLY A 451 -11.02 3.61 10.65
C GLY A 451 -11.77 4.71 9.89
N SER A 452 -12.84 4.35 9.18
CA SER A 452 -13.68 5.32 8.45
C SER A 452 -14.36 6.33 9.38
N ILE A 453 -14.90 5.89 10.52
CA ILE A 453 -15.48 6.79 11.53
C ILE A 453 -14.40 7.72 12.09
N GLY A 454 -13.19 7.22 12.33
CA GLY A 454 -12.03 8.02 12.76
C GLY A 454 -11.63 9.11 11.77
N ILE A 455 -11.66 8.83 10.47
CA ILE A 455 -11.43 9.79 9.38
C ILE A 455 -12.55 10.84 9.33
N VAL A 456 -13.82 10.40 9.40
CA VAL A 456 -14.99 11.30 9.43
C VAL A 456 -14.94 12.23 10.63
N ALA A 457 -14.44 11.77 11.78
CA ALA A 457 -14.22 12.59 12.97
C ALA A 457 -12.95 13.47 12.90
N ALA A 458 -11.89 13.01 12.21
CA ALA A 458 -10.63 13.73 12.08
C ALA A 458 -10.82 15.11 11.46
N VAL A 459 -11.71 15.21 10.48
CA VAL A 459 -12.00 16.47 9.80
C VAL A 459 -12.57 17.53 10.75
N PRO A 460 -13.77 17.41 11.35
CA PRO A 460 -14.32 18.44 12.22
C PRO A 460 -13.43 18.74 13.44
N VAL A 461 -12.77 17.72 14.03
CA VAL A 461 -11.83 17.90 15.15
C VAL A 461 -10.62 18.73 14.73
N THR A 462 -9.98 18.39 13.62
CA THR A 462 -8.79 19.11 13.14
C THR A 462 -9.16 20.51 12.65
N THR A 463 -10.29 20.66 11.93
CA THR A 463 -10.76 21.96 11.47
C THR A 463 -11.06 22.91 12.64
N VAL A 464 -11.68 22.46 13.74
CA VAL A 464 -11.97 23.34 14.88
C VAL A 464 -10.69 23.75 15.62
N LEU A 465 -9.76 22.82 15.85
CA LEU A 465 -8.45 23.11 16.44
C LEU A 465 -7.66 24.11 15.57
N ALA A 466 -7.63 23.88 14.26
CA ALA A 466 -6.96 24.75 13.30
C ALA A 466 -7.59 26.15 13.26
N ALA A 467 -8.92 26.24 13.24
CA ALA A 467 -9.61 27.53 13.19
C ALA A 467 -9.43 28.36 14.46
N LEU A 468 -9.43 27.71 15.64
CA LEU A 468 -9.20 28.38 16.93
C LEU A 468 -7.76 28.90 17.07
N ILE A 469 -6.78 28.21 16.50
CA ILE A 469 -5.36 28.55 16.60
C ILE A 469 -4.94 29.54 15.51
N ALA A 470 -5.33 29.33 14.26
CA ALA A 470 -5.02 30.23 13.15
C ALA A 470 -5.69 31.62 13.32
N ALA A 471 -6.86 31.69 13.97
CA ALA A 471 -7.50 32.96 14.31
C ALA A 471 -6.75 33.77 15.40
N GLN A 472 -5.83 33.16 16.15
CA GLN A 472 -4.98 33.81 17.17
C GLN A 472 -3.59 34.21 16.63
N GLU A 473 -3.33 34.05 15.33
CA GLU A 473 -2.14 34.59 14.67
C GLU A 473 -2.38 36.07 14.33
N ASP A 474 -1.53 36.94 14.88
CA ASP A 474 -1.60 38.40 14.77
C ASP A 474 -1.43 38.87 13.32
N SER A 475 -2.43 39.56 12.77
CA SER A 475 -2.42 40.09 11.40
C SER A 475 -1.59 41.38 11.23
N LYS A 476 -0.37 41.42 11.79
CA LYS A 476 0.55 42.57 11.74
C LYS A 476 1.64 42.45 10.67
N SER A 477 1.30 42.64 9.38
CA SER A 477 2.28 43.08 8.36
C SER A 477 1.71 43.54 6.98
N VAL A 478 0.48 44.05 6.86
CA VAL A 478 -0.08 44.49 5.55
C VAL A 478 -0.61 45.95 5.54
N SER A 479 -0.39 46.70 6.63
CA SER A 479 -0.60 48.16 6.65
C SER A 479 0.62 48.81 7.29
N GLY A 480 1.49 49.40 6.47
CA GLY A 480 2.80 49.86 6.96
C GLY A 480 3.85 50.30 5.94
N SER A 481 3.54 50.42 4.65
CA SER A 481 4.38 51.16 3.69
C SER A 481 3.70 52.49 3.37
N PRO A 482 4.21 53.64 3.86
CA PRO A 482 3.76 54.93 3.37
C PRO A 482 4.04 55.00 1.87
N LEU A 483 3.04 55.42 1.08
CA LEU A 483 3.27 55.82 -0.30
C LEU A 483 4.39 56.89 -0.31
N PRO A 484 5.46 56.74 -1.11
CA PRO A 484 6.45 57.79 -1.25
C PRO A 484 5.74 59.04 -1.78
N LYS A 485 5.82 60.14 -1.03
CA LYS A 485 5.33 61.43 -1.53
C LYS A 485 6.11 61.76 -2.80
N GLN A 486 5.38 61.95 -3.90
CA GLN A 486 5.93 62.63 -5.06
C GLN A 486 6.17 64.09 -4.67
N THR A 487 7.41 64.54 -4.82
CA THR A 487 7.88 65.94 -4.76
C THR A 487 8.72 66.18 -5.99
#